data_AF-A0A933X7E1-F1
#
_entry.id   AF-A0A933X7E1-F1
#
_cell.length_a   1.000
_cell.length_b   1.000
_cell.length_c   1.000
_cell.angle_alpha   90.00
_cell.angle_beta   90.00
_cell.angle_gamma   90.00
#
_symmetry.space_group_name_H-M   'P 1'
#
loop_
_entity.id
_entity.type
_entity.pdbx_description
1 polymer ?
#
loop_
_entity_poly.entity_id
_entity_poly.type
_entity_poly.pdbx_seq_one_letter_code
_entity_poly.pdbx_strand_id
1 'polypeptide(L)'
;MDRRREDDPKLPASLETGLGELFRPRAGERTELDQRVARAAREHFDARRRVLPGPGNPPFARTWALRAAAVLVLALGGWVLVRSISNGLRTQDVARADRDGNGRVDVLDAFQLAREVERGVAEARWDVDGNGRVDREDAHAIAVLAVRIGS
;
A
#
# COMPACT_ATOMS: atom_id res chain seq x y z
N MET A 1 -43.69 13.04 -36.78
CA MET A 1 -43.73 14.50 -36.51
C MET A 1 -44.00 14.72 -35.04
N ASP A 2 -43.20 15.60 -34.47
CA ASP A 2 -42.89 15.81 -33.05
C ASP A 2 -44.08 16.35 -32.24
N ARG A 3 -44.39 15.74 -31.09
CA ARG A 3 -45.58 16.07 -30.28
C ARG A 3 -45.34 15.98 -28.76
N ARG A 4 -44.18 16.47 -28.29
CA ARG A 4 -43.82 16.50 -26.85
C ARG A 4 -43.07 17.76 -26.42
N ARG A 5 -43.61 18.96 -26.67
CA ARG A 5 -43.06 20.23 -26.15
C ARG A 5 -44.10 21.30 -25.80
N GLU A 6 -45.31 20.93 -25.37
CA GLU A 6 -46.36 21.94 -25.07
C GLU A 6 -46.87 21.97 -23.63
N ASP A 7 -46.46 21.05 -22.76
CA ASP A 7 -46.92 21.02 -21.37
C ASP A 7 -45.75 21.10 -20.37
N ASP A 8 -44.82 22.04 -20.54
CA ASP A 8 -43.99 22.45 -19.41
C ASP A 8 -44.84 23.37 -18.51
N PRO A 9 -45.12 22.99 -17.25
CA PRO A 9 -45.92 23.81 -16.36
C PRO A 9 -45.18 25.13 -16.14
N LYS A 10 -45.72 26.22 -16.69
CA LYS A 10 -45.21 27.58 -16.46
C LYS A 10 -45.23 27.83 -14.95
N LEU A 11 -44.05 27.88 -14.35
CA LEU A 11 -43.88 28.24 -12.95
C LEU A 11 -44.51 29.62 -12.73
N PRO A 12 -45.25 29.84 -11.63
CA PRO A 12 -45.80 31.16 -11.36
C PRO A 12 -44.65 32.15 -11.20
N ALA A 13 -44.77 33.34 -11.78
CA ALA A 13 -43.69 34.32 -11.86
C ALA A 13 -43.07 34.69 -10.49
N SER A 14 -43.84 34.56 -9.41
CA SER A 14 -43.36 34.73 -8.03
C SER A 14 -42.37 33.63 -7.60
N LEU A 15 -42.54 32.39 -8.07
CA LEU A 15 -41.62 31.28 -7.81
C LEU A 15 -40.33 31.43 -8.61
N GLU A 16 -40.40 31.86 -9.87
CA GLU A 16 -39.21 32.14 -10.68
C GLU A 16 -38.38 33.27 -10.08
N THR A 17 -39.05 34.34 -9.61
CA THR A 17 -38.38 35.48 -8.98
C THR A 17 -37.75 35.07 -7.64
N GLY A 18 -38.49 34.33 -6.81
CA GLY A 18 -37.99 33.85 -5.51
C GLY A 18 -36.82 32.87 -5.64
N LEU A 19 -36.86 31.94 -6.59
CA LEU A 19 -35.75 31.04 -6.89
C LEU A 19 -34.56 31.78 -7.51
N GLY A 20 -34.83 32.75 -8.38
CA GLY A 20 -33.81 33.60 -8.98
C GLY A 20 -33.02 34.41 -7.94
N GLU A 21 -33.68 34.92 -6.89
CA GLU A 21 -33.00 35.60 -5.79
C GLU A 21 -32.26 34.65 -4.86
N LEU A 22 -32.81 33.47 -4.58
CA LEU A 22 -32.19 32.47 -3.69
C LEU A 22 -30.92 31.86 -4.29
N PHE A 23 -30.91 31.61 -5.60
CA PHE A 23 -29.80 31.00 -6.32
C PHE A 23 -28.84 32.02 -6.96
N ARG A 24 -29.09 33.33 -6.80
CA ARG A 24 -28.14 34.34 -7.27
C ARG A 24 -26.86 34.24 -6.43
N PRO A 25 -25.70 33.93 -7.02
CA PRO A 25 -24.46 33.88 -6.27
C PRO A 25 -24.19 35.28 -5.69
N ARG A 26 -24.20 35.43 -4.36
CA ARG A 26 -23.70 36.64 -3.67
C ARG A 26 -22.20 36.75 -3.95
N ALA A 27 -21.87 37.42 -5.05
CA ALA A 27 -20.52 37.54 -5.57
C ALA A 27 -19.54 38.28 -4.65
N GLY A 28 -20.01 38.96 -3.58
CA GLY A 28 -19.17 39.68 -2.63
C GLY A 28 -18.68 38.86 -1.43
N GLU A 29 -19.42 37.83 -1.01
CA GLU A 29 -19.14 37.11 0.25
C GLU A 29 -18.01 36.09 0.10
N ARG A 30 -17.84 35.52 -1.12
CA ARG A 30 -16.73 34.60 -1.43
C ARG A 30 -15.36 35.30 -1.48
N THR A 31 -15.30 36.56 -1.91
CA THR A 31 -14.02 37.26 -2.03
C THR A 31 -13.39 37.54 -0.66
N GLU A 32 -14.20 37.89 0.33
CA GLU A 32 -13.70 38.14 1.68
C GLU A 32 -13.28 36.83 2.37
N LEU A 33 -14.03 35.74 2.16
CA LEU A 33 -13.70 34.43 2.67
C LEU A 33 -12.41 33.87 2.03
N ASP A 34 -12.26 34.02 0.71
CA ASP A 34 -11.04 33.65 -0.02
C ASP A 34 -9.83 34.46 0.45
N GLN A 35 -10.00 35.75 0.73
CA GLN A 35 -8.92 36.57 1.28
C GLN A 35 -8.52 36.13 2.69
N ARG A 36 -9.48 35.73 3.54
CA ARG A 36 -9.21 35.19 4.87
C ARG A 36 -8.50 33.84 4.79
N VAL A 37 -8.92 32.95 3.89
CA VAL A 37 -8.27 31.65 3.66
C VAL A 37 -6.86 31.83 3.10
N ALA A 38 -6.67 32.74 2.14
CA ALA A 38 -5.37 33.04 1.56
C ALA A 38 -4.40 33.66 2.60
N ARG A 39 -4.91 34.52 3.50
CA ARG A 39 -4.12 35.09 4.60
C ARG A 39 -3.76 34.03 5.64
N ALA A 40 -4.71 33.21 6.07
CA ALA A 40 -4.47 32.11 7.00
C ALA A 40 -3.48 31.08 6.44
N ALA A 41 -3.58 30.75 5.15
CA ALA A 41 -2.62 29.89 4.47
C ALA A 41 -1.21 30.51 4.48
N ARG A 42 -1.07 31.79 4.13
CA ARG A 42 0.23 32.49 4.16
C ARG A 42 0.84 32.55 5.55
N GLU A 43 0.05 32.84 6.58
CA GLU A 43 0.51 32.83 7.97
C GLU A 43 1.00 31.44 8.40
N HIS A 44 0.31 30.38 7.97
CA HIS A 44 0.70 29.00 8.26
C HIS A 44 2.01 28.60 7.55
N PHE A 45 2.20 29.05 6.30
CA PHE A 45 3.44 28.82 5.55
C PHE A 45 4.61 29.67 6.05
N ASP A 46 4.37 30.93 6.46
CA ASP A 46 5.39 31.81 7.02
C ASP A 46 5.84 31.37 8.42
N ALA A 47 4.94 30.79 9.21
CA ALA A 47 5.30 30.16 10.49
C ALA A 47 6.24 28.97 10.30
N ARG A 48 6.05 28.14 9.26
CA ARG A 48 6.97 27.05 8.91
C ARG A 48 8.30 27.55 8.32
N ARG A 49 8.27 28.67 7.60
CA ARG A 49 9.48 29.26 6.98
C ARG A 49 10.40 29.93 8.01
N ARG A 50 9.90 30.37 9.17
CA ARG A 50 10.71 30.90 10.27
C ARG A 50 11.45 29.83 11.09
N VAL A 51 11.07 28.56 10.97
CA VAL A 51 11.68 27.44 11.73
C VAL A 51 12.77 26.73 10.92
N LEU A 52 12.83 26.92 9.60
CA LEU A 52 13.99 26.49 8.82
C LEU A 52 15.07 27.58 8.86
N PRO A 53 16.28 27.30 9.38
CA PRO A 53 17.39 28.20 9.19
C PRO A 53 17.63 28.37 7.68
N GLY A 54 17.81 29.61 7.21
CA GLY A 54 18.15 29.87 5.81
C GLY A 54 19.44 29.16 5.39
N PRO A 55 19.85 29.23 4.10
CA PRO A 55 21.10 28.64 3.61
C PRO A 55 22.35 29.42 4.08
N GLY A 56 22.30 29.97 5.29
CA GLY A 56 23.44 30.50 6.03
C GLY A 56 23.94 29.42 6.97
N ASN A 57 25.07 28.83 6.61
CA ASN A 57 25.82 27.81 7.33
C ASN A 57 25.81 28.03 8.87
N PRO A 58 24.95 27.34 9.66
CA PRO A 58 24.98 27.53 11.10
C PRO A 58 26.23 26.81 11.65
N PRO A 59 26.99 27.40 12.59
CA PRO A 59 28.23 26.82 13.11
C PRO A 59 28.04 25.47 13.81
N PHE A 60 26.78 25.06 14.06
CA PHE A 60 26.40 23.76 14.62
C PHE A 60 26.01 22.69 13.57
N ALA A 61 25.97 23.01 12.27
CA ALA A 61 25.68 22.02 11.21
C ALA A 61 26.75 20.93 11.06
N ARG A 62 28.00 21.22 11.47
CA ARG A 62 29.11 20.26 11.38
C ARG A 62 28.99 19.08 12.35
N THR A 63 28.29 19.22 13.47
CA THR A 63 28.17 18.15 14.48
C THR A 63 26.97 17.21 14.24
N TRP A 64 25.94 17.67 13.54
CA TRP A 64 24.80 16.83 13.13
C TRP A 64 25.07 16.01 11.86
N ALA A 65 25.92 16.52 10.96
CA ALA A 65 26.27 15.81 9.72
C ALA A 65 26.89 14.42 9.98
N LEU A 66 27.71 14.29 11.03
CA LEU A 66 28.36 13.02 11.38
C LEU A 66 27.42 12.02 12.09
N ARG A 67 26.45 12.51 12.88
CA ARG A 67 25.46 11.64 13.55
C ARG A 67 24.36 11.17 12.60
N ALA A 68 23.96 12.01 11.64
CA ALA A 68 22.98 11.64 10.63
C ALA A 68 23.51 10.54 9.69
N ALA A 69 24.79 10.58 9.31
CA ALA A 69 25.40 9.56 8.47
C ALA A 69 25.43 8.18 9.16
N ALA A 70 25.77 8.13 10.45
CA ALA A 70 25.80 6.87 11.21
C ALA A 70 24.40 6.22 11.34
N VAL A 71 23.36 7.02 11.58
CA VAL A 71 21.97 6.54 11.62
C VAL A 71 21.53 6.02 10.26
N LEU A 72 21.89 6.69 9.17
CA LEU A 72 21.56 6.25 7.81
C LEU A 72 22.25 4.92 7.46
N VAL A 73 23.52 4.76 7.82
CA VAL A 73 24.28 3.51 7.61
C VAL A 73 23.71 2.37 8.44
N LEU A 74 23.34 2.60 9.70
CA LEU A 74 22.71 1.59 10.55
C LEU A 74 21.31 1.21 10.05
N ALA A 75 20.51 2.18 9.61
CA ALA A 75 19.19 1.93 9.04
C ALA A 75 19.28 1.15 7.73
N LEU A 76 20.19 1.54 6.83
CA LEU A 76 20.39 0.86 5.56
C LEU A 76 20.99 -0.54 5.76
N GLY A 77 21.98 -0.67 6.64
CA GLY A 77 22.58 -1.96 7.01
C GLY A 77 21.57 -2.90 7.67
N GLY A 78 20.76 -2.38 8.59
CA GLY A 78 19.66 -3.12 9.21
C GLY A 78 18.60 -3.53 8.19
N TRP A 79 18.23 -2.65 7.27
CA TRP A 79 17.27 -2.97 6.19
C TRP A 79 17.82 -4.05 5.24
N VAL A 80 19.09 -3.96 4.83
CA VAL A 80 19.74 -4.98 3.99
C VAL A 80 19.82 -6.32 4.73
N LEU A 81 20.16 -6.30 6.02
CA LEU A 81 20.23 -7.51 6.84
C LEU A 81 18.86 -8.19 6.97
N VAL A 82 17.82 -7.42 7.31
CA VAL A 82 16.44 -7.93 7.39
C VAL A 82 15.98 -8.49 6.06
N ARG A 83 16.26 -7.79 4.95
CA ARG A 83 15.92 -8.26 3.60
C ARG A 83 16.68 -9.55 3.24
N SER A 84 17.94 -9.67 3.61
CA SER A 84 18.74 -10.87 3.37
C SER A 84 18.21 -12.09 4.14
N ILE A 85 17.91 -11.93 5.42
CA ILE A 85 17.32 -12.98 6.27
C ILE A 85 15.96 -13.40 5.72
N SER A 86 15.10 -12.43 5.38
CA SER A 86 13.76 -12.70 4.83
C SER A 86 13.83 -13.46 3.50
N ASN A 87 14.78 -13.13 2.64
CA ASN A 87 14.99 -13.85 1.39
C ASN A 87 15.54 -15.26 1.63
N GLY A 88 16.47 -15.43 2.58
CA GLY A 88 17.01 -16.74 2.94
C GLY A 88 15.95 -17.71 3.45
N LEU A 89 15.03 -17.22 4.31
CA LEU A 89 13.89 -18.00 4.80
C LEU A 89 12.97 -18.43 3.65
N ARG A 90 12.63 -17.51 2.74
CA ARG A 90 11.82 -17.85 1.55
C ARG A 90 12.50 -18.88 0.65
N THR A 91 13.81 -18.77 0.43
CA THR A 91 14.55 -19.75 -0.38
C THR A 91 14.56 -21.13 0.27
N GLN A 92 14.65 -21.18 1.60
CA GLN A 92 14.60 -22.46 2.34
C GLN A 92 13.20 -23.09 2.28
N ASP A 93 12.14 -22.29 2.38
CA ASP A 93 10.76 -22.77 2.22
C ASP A 93 10.52 -23.28 0.79
N VAL A 94 10.99 -22.55 -0.22
CA VAL A 94 10.93 -22.97 -1.63
C VAL A 94 11.71 -24.27 -1.84
N ALA A 95 12.93 -24.39 -1.32
CA ALA A 95 13.75 -25.59 -1.49
C ALA A 95 13.20 -26.83 -0.77
N ARG A 96 12.41 -26.66 0.30
CA ARG A 96 11.73 -27.77 0.99
C ARG A 96 10.45 -28.20 0.28
N ALA A 97 9.78 -27.27 -0.37
CA ALA A 97 8.51 -27.51 -1.06
C ALA A 97 8.68 -27.91 -2.54
N ASP A 98 9.82 -27.60 -3.16
CA ASP A 98 10.19 -28.00 -4.52
C ASP A 98 10.54 -29.49 -4.52
N ARG A 99 9.61 -30.31 -5.00
CA ARG A 99 9.73 -31.77 -4.93
C ARG A 99 10.50 -32.33 -6.12
N ASP A 100 10.26 -31.77 -7.29
CA ASP A 100 10.88 -32.23 -8.53
C ASP A 100 12.29 -31.64 -8.78
N GLY A 101 12.71 -30.66 -7.97
CA GLY A 101 14.02 -30.04 -7.99
C GLY A 101 14.20 -29.04 -9.13
N ASN A 102 13.11 -28.51 -9.68
CA ASN A 102 13.15 -27.60 -10.83
C ASN A 102 13.45 -26.14 -10.45
N GLY A 103 13.59 -25.84 -9.15
CA GLY A 103 13.83 -24.52 -8.58
C GLY A 103 12.59 -23.65 -8.40
N ARG A 104 11.39 -24.22 -8.57
CA ARG A 104 10.09 -23.56 -8.38
C ARG A 104 9.21 -24.45 -7.51
N VAL A 105 8.21 -23.83 -6.90
CA VAL A 105 7.15 -24.54 -6.18
C VAL A 105 5.86 -24.26 -6.92
N ASP A 106 5.23 -25.31 -7.44
CA ASP A 106 3.96 -25.22 -8.13
C ASP A 106 2.93 -26.26 -7.61
N VAL A 107 1.76 -26.27 -8.24
CA VAL A 107 0.66 -27.17 -7.85
C VAL A 107 0.99 -28.64 -8.14
N LEU A 108 1.94 -28.92 -9.04
CA LEU A 108 2.37 -30.28 -9.36
C LEU A 108 3.19 -30.86 -8.20
N ASP A 109 4.03 -30.06 -7.53
CA ASP A 109 4.76 -30.48 -6.32
C ASP A 109 3.79 -30.93 -5.22
N ALA A 110 2.74 -30.13 -4.99
CA ALA A 110 1.68 -30.44 -4.03
C ALA A 110 0.93 -31.74 -4.41
N PHE A 111 0.60 -31.89 -5.69
CA PHE A 111 -0.11 -33.09 -6.17
C PHE A 111 0.74 -34.36 -6.05
N GLN A 112 2.03 -34.27 -6.34
CA GLN A 112 2.95 -35.40 -6.18
C GLN A 112 3.04 -35.86 -4.72
N LEU A 113 3.20 -34.92 -3.78
CA LEU A 113 3.22 -35.24 -2.35
C LEU A 113 1.91 -35.88 -1.90
N ALA A 114 0.76 -35.32 -2.28
CA ALA A 114 -0.55 -35.89 -1.94
C ALA A 114 -0.68 -37.35 -2.40
N ARG A 115 -0.22 -37.65 -3.62
CA ARG A 115 -0.27 -39.01 -4.18
C ARG A 115 0.63 -40.00 -3.44
N GLU A 116 1.78 -39.55 -2.93
CA GLU A 116 2.70 -40.42 -2.18
C GLU A 116 2.25 -40.64 -0.74
N VAL A 117 1.63 -39.63 -0.12
CA VAL A 117 0.94 -39.76 1.17
C VAL A 117 -0.18 -40.79 1.05
N GLU A 118 -1.00 -40.72 -0.01
CA GLU A 118 -2.06 -41.71 -0.27
C GLU A 118 -1.53 -43.13 -0.48
N ARG A 119 -0.31 -43.26 -1.00
CA ARG A 119 0.37 -44.55 -1.18
C ARG A 119 1.12 -45.03 0.05
N GLY A 120 1.25 -44.19 1.08
CA GLY A 120 2.03 -44.47 2.28
C GLY A 120 3.54 -44.58 2.04
N VAL A 121 4.06 -43.92 1.00
CA VAL A 121 5.50 -43.95 0.64
C VAL A 121 6.20 -42.60 0.83
N ALA A 122 5.52 -41.62 1.43
CA ALA A 122 6.07 -40.30 1.65
C ALA A 122 7.21 -40.32 2.68
N GLU A 123 8.35 -39.74 2.31
CA GLU A 123 9.53 -39.65 3.16
C GLU A 123 9.44 -38.48 4.16
N ALA A 124 9.99 -38.65 5.37
CA ALA A 124 9.98 -37.65 6.44
C ALA A 124 10.60 -36.28 6.07
N ARG A 125 11.43 -36.21 5.03
CA ARG A 125 11.99 -34.93 4.55
C ARG A 125 10.93 -34.01 3.92
N TRP A 126 9.75 -34.54 3.63
CA TRP A 126 8.61 -33.81 3.06
C TRP A 126 7.60 -33.32 4.10
N ASP A 127 7.99 -33.31 5.38
CA ASP A 127 7.31 -32.59 6.46
C ASP A 127 7.59 -31.09 6.28
N VAL A 128 6.69 -30.42 5.57
CA VAL A 128 6.80 -29.00 5.19
C VAL A 128 6.26 -28.12 6.30
N ASP A 129 5.24 -28.58 7.04
CA ASP A 129 4.64 -27.81 8.14
C ASP A 129 5.39 -27.96 9.49
N GLY A 130 6.29 -28.93 9.59
CA GLY A 130 7.15 -29.19 10.75
C GLY A 130 6.45 -29.92 11.89
N ASN A 131 5.35 -30.62 11.62
CA ASN A 131 4.55 -31.28 12.65
C ASN A 131 5.08 -32.69 13.04
N GLY A 132 6.13 -33.17 12.36
CA GLY A 132 6.76 -34.46 12.60
C GLY A 132 6.07 -35.63 11.89
N ARG A 133 5.13 -35.35 10.98
CA ARG A 133 4.40 -36.30 10.14
C ARG A 133 4.42 -35.79 8.71
N VAL A 134 4.19 -36.71 7.77
CA VAL A 134 4.05 -36.35 6.36
C VAL A 134 2.67 -36.80 5.91
N ASP A 135 1.77 -35.85 5.77
CA ASP A 135 0.36 -36.09 5.50
C ASP A 135 -0.22 -35.11 4.46
N ARG A 136 -1.55 -35.01 4.40
CA ARG A 136 -2.24 -34.24 3.37
C ARG A 136 -2.08 -32.74 3.64
N GLU A 137 -1.82 -32.36 4.88
CA GLU A 137 -1.64 -31.01 5.35
C GLU A 137 -0.35 -30.42 4.80
N ASP A 138 0.70 -31.22 4.66
CA ASP A 138 1.94 -30.83 3.95
C ASP A 138 1.68 -30.51 2.47
N ALA A 139 0.93 -31.36 1.78
CA ALA A 139 0.56 -31.13 0.38
C ALA A 139 -0.26 -29.84 0.24
N HIS A 140 -1.16 -29.57 1.18
CA HIS A 140 -1.91 -28.32 1.21
C HIS A 140 -1.00 -27.10 1.47
N ALA A 141 -0.02 -27.22 2.37
CA ALA A 141 0.96 -26.16 2.63
C ALA A 141 1.75 -25.78 1.37
N ILE A 142 2.19 -26.77 0.58
CA ILE A 142 2.85 -26.55 -0.72
C ILE A 142 1.91 -25.83 -1.69
N ALA A 143 0.64 -26.24 -1.77
CA ALA A 143 -0.33 -25.60 -2.66
C ALA A 143 -0.57 -24.13 -2.31
N VAL A 144 -0.68 -23.80 -1.02
CA VAL A 144 -0.80 -22.40 -0.56
C VAL A 144 0.45 -21.59 -0.91
N LEU A 145 1.64 -22.19 -0.75
CA LEU A 145 2.91 -21.55 -1.10
C LEU A 145 3.00 -21.26 -2.61
N ALA A 146 2.61 -22.22 -3.45
CA ALA A 146 2.56 -22.07 -4.91
C ALA A 146 1.68 -20.88 -5.34
N VAL A 147 0.49 -20.74 -4.74
CA VAL A 147 -0.42 -19.61 -5.03
C VAL A 147 0.20 -18.27 -4.62
N ARG A 148 0.86 -18.23 -3.45
CA ARG A 148 1.44 -17.00 -2.92
C ARG A 148 2.64 -16.49 -3.72
N ILE A 149 3.37 -17.39 -4.38
CA ILE A 149 4.53 -17.04 -5.22
C ILE A 149 4.09 -16.70 -6.65
N GLY A 150 3.00 -17.29 -7.14
CA GLY A 150 2.45 -17.01 -8.47
C GLY A 150 1.68 -15.68 -8.60
N SER A 151 1.40 -14.97 -7.50
CA SER A 151 0.70 -13.68 -7.44
C SER A 151 1.66 -12.48 -7.30
#